data_AF-A0A1H2US17-F1
#
_entry.id   AF-A0A1H2US17-F1
#
_cell.length_a   1.000
_cell.length_b   1.000
_cell.length_c   1.000
_cell.angle_alpha   90.00
_cell.angle_beta   90.00
_cell.angle_gamma   90.00
#
_symmetry.space_group_name_H-M   'P 1'
#
loop_
_entity.id
_entity.type
_entity.pdbx_description
1 polymer ?
#
loop_
_entity_poly.entity_id
_entity_poly.type
_entity_poly.pdbx_seq_one_letter_code
_entity_poly.pdbx_strand_id
1 'polypeptide(L)'
;MHDTRRNHPFLDAGEDIATTRTIPDTAQTRNPAYRLAFADPDFLCRDELRPVRLQLELLKPEMLMNEAGITSTIVMFGGARIPARAADARTPALADLSRFYGEAREFARLMTLRSLQDGGHRGVIATGGGPGVMEAGNLGAQEAGGKSIGLNIVLPHEQAPNAYVTPELAFNFHYFAIRKMHFLMRAEAVTVFPGGFGTLDEMFEALTLIQTGRMRRMPFLLFGADFWRGILNWDALAEAGTISADDLKLFQFVETAAEAVDAIDAWSKG
;
A
#
# COMPACT_ATOMS: atom_id res chain seq x y z
N MET A 1 6.71 3.05 -31.71
CA MET A 1 6.94 4.22 -32.58
C MET A 1 6.02 5.34 -32.12
N HIS A 2 6.53 6.26 -31.31
CA HIS A 2 6.08 7.66 -31.27
C HIS A 2 7.30 8.52 -31.02
N ASP A 3 7.78 9.13 -32.10
CA ASP A 3 8.78 10.19 -32.14
C ASP A 3 8.21 11.42 -31.43
N THR A 4 8.89 11.86 -30.37
CA THR A 4 8.92 13.28 -30.02
C THR A 4 10.39 13.68 -29.93
N ARG A 5 10.90 14.29 -30.99
CA ARG A 5 12.08 15.17 -30.95
C ARG A 5 11.95 16.08 -29.73
N ARG A 6 12.60 15.70 -28.62
CA ARG A 6 12.76 16.55 -27.45
C ARG A 6 13.51 17.78 -27.91
N ASN A 7 12.89 18.94 -27.80
CA ASN A 7 13.50 20.23 -28.10
C ASN A 7 14.47 20.66 -26.98
N HIS A 8 15.26 19.70 -26.47
CA HIS A 8 16.15 19.86 -25.34
C HIS A 8 17.60 19.81 -25.84
N PRO A 9 18.46 20.77 -25.46
CA PRO A 9 19.81 20.87 -26.02
C PRO A 9 20.78 19.76 -25.54
N PHE A 10 20.44 19.05 -24.46
CA PHE A 10 21.23 17.94 -23.93
C PHE A 10 20.65 16.58 -24.33
N LEU A 11 21.56 15.62 -24.56
CA LEU A 11 21.26 14.22 -24.93
C LEU A 11 20.48 13.48 -23.83
N ASP A 12 19.81 12.40 -24.21
CA ASP A 12 19.06 11.55 -23.27
C ASP A 12 19.99 10.59 -22.51
N ALA A 13 19.76 10.42 -21.22
CA ALA A 13 20.57 9.54 -20.37
C ALA A 13 20.59 8.07 -20.85
N GLY A 14 19.51 7.61 -21.52
CA GLY A 14 19.44 6.28 -22.13
C GLY A 14 20.34 6.13 -23.36
N GLU A 15 20.51 7.20 -24.14
CA GLU A 15 21.41 7.21 -25.31
C GLU A 15 22.89 7.09 -24.88
N ASP A 16 23.26 7.76 -23.78
CA ASP A 16 24.60 7.65 -23.20
C ASP A 16 24.89 6.22 -22.71
N ILE A 17 23.93 5.57 -22.03
CA ILE A 17 24.05 4.15 -21.64
C ILE A 17 24.30 3.29 -22.88
N ALA A 18 23.55 3.49 -23.96
CA ALA A 18 23.72 2.72 -25.19
C ALA A 18 25.11 2.95 -25.82
N THR A 19 25.59 4.20 -25.80
CA THR A 19 26.91 4.58 -26.35
C THR A 19 28.06 3.95 -25.57
N THR A 20 27.96 3.82 -24.24
CA THR A 20 29.00 3.11 -23.47
C THR A 20 29.19 1.64 -23.86
N ARG A 21 28.24 1.04 -24.58
CA ARG A 21 28.34 -0.35 -25.07
C ARG A 21 29.10 -0.48 -26.39
N THR A 22 29.36 0.62 -27.09
CA THR A 22 30.00 0.63 -28.43
C THR A 22 31.43 1.16 -28.42
N ILE A 23 31.92 1.65 -27.28
CA ILE A 23 33.29 2.16 -27.13
C ILE A 23 34.33 1.03 -27.12
N PRO A 24 35.60 1.31 -27.48
CA PRO A 24 36.67 0.32 -27.42
C PRO A 24 36.86 -0.30 -26.03
N ASP A 25 37.11 -1.60 -26.02
CA ASP A 25 37.34 -2.37 -24.80
C ASP A 25 38.79 -2.24 -24.34
N THR A 26 39.01 -1.50 -23.25
CA THR A 26 40.32 -1.13 -22.70
C THR A 26 40.34 -1.35 -21.19
N ALA A 27 41.53 -1.32 -20.58
CA ALA A 27 41.65 -1.41 -19.12
C ALA A 27 40.88 -0.29 -18.39
N GLN A 28 40.80 0.90 -18.98
CA GLN A 28 40.07 2.05 -18.46
C GLN A 28 38.56 1.85 -18.58
N THR A 29 38.06 1.44 -19.74
CA THR A 29 36.61 1.28 -19.99
C THR A 29 36.00 0.10 -19.23
N ARG A 30 36.82 -0.87 -18.80
CA ARG A 30 36.41 -1.96 -17.87
C ARG A 30 36.40 -1.55 -16.39
N ASN A 31 37.08 -0.47 -16.02
CA ASN A 31 37.21 -0.08 -14.62
C ASN A 31 35.87 0.45 -14.08
N PRO A 32 35.41 0.07 -12.88
CA PRO A 32 34.18 0.59 -12.29
C PRO A 32 34.11 2.12 -12.23
N ALA A 33 35.23 2.82 -12.05
CA ALA A 33 35.30 4.27 -12.02
C ALA A 33 34.90 4.95 -13.36
N TYR A 34 34.88 4.21 -14.46
CA TYR A 34 34.46 4.71 -15.78
C TYR A 34 32.96 4.53 -16.05
N ARG A 35 32.24 3.77 -15.21
CA ARG A 35 30.79 3.58 -15.37
C ARG A 35 30.04 4.88 -15.13
N LEU A 36 28.95 5.09 -15.87
CA LEU A 36 28.06 6.22 -15.64
C LEU A 36 27.39 6.09 -14.27
N ALA A 37 27.52 7.11 -13.42
CA ALA A 37 27.06 7.05 -12.02
C ALA A 37 25.57 6.68 -11.86
N PHE A 38 24.69 7.18 -12.76
CA PHE A 38 23.25 6.90 -12.72
C PHE A 38 22.88 5.50 -13.27
N ALA A 39 23.85 4.79 -13.86
CA ALA A 39 23.69 3.45 -14.42
C ALA A 39 24.67 2.43 -13.81
N ASP A 40 25.28 2.76 -12.66
CA ASP A 40 26.19 1.89 -11.92
C ASP A 40 25.52 1.38 -10.64
N PRO A 41 25.00 0.14 -10.62
CA PRO A 41 24.34 -0.44 -9.44
C PRO A 41 25.25 -0.49 -8.21
N ASP A 42 26.55 -0.72 -8.39
CA ASP A 42 27.50 -0.83 -7.28
C ASP A 42 27.64 0.54 -6.58
N PHE A 43 27.75 1.61 -7.37
CA PHE A 43 27.78 2.98 -6.86
C PHE A 43 26.44 3.38 -6.22
N LEU A 44 25.31 3.09 -6.90
CA LEU A 44 23.97 3.40 -6.41
C LEU A 44 23.58 2.63 -5.14
N CYS A 45 24.23 1.51 -4.82
CA CYS A 45 24.01 0.72 -3.60
C CYS A 45 24.89 1.13 -2.41
N ARG A 46 25.84 2.06 -2.58
CA ARG A 46 26.68 2.56 -1.48
C ARG A 46 25.89 3.24 -0.38
N ASP A 47 26.36 3.20 0.86
CA ASP A 47 25.64 3.79 2.00
C ASP A 47 25.40 5.30 1.87
N GLU A 48 26.34 6.03 1.28
CA GLU A 48 26.24 7.47 1.05
C GLU A 48 25.10 7.85 0.12
N LEU A 49 24.67 6.92 -0.76
CA LEU A 49 23.60 7.13 -1.72
C LEU A 49 22.22 6.68 -1.21
N ARG A 50 22.12 6.33 0.08
CA ARG A 50 20.83 6.05 0.72
C ARG A 50 19.78 7.16 0.52
N PRO A 51 20.10 8.47 0.62
CA PRO A 51 19.13 9.53 0.36
C PRO A 51 18.58 9.51 -1.07
N VAL A 52 19.42 9.16 -2.06
CA VAL A 52 19.01 9.03 -3.46
C VAL A 52 18.06 7.84 -3.63
N ARG A 53 18.37 6.69 -3.00
CA ARG A 53 17.47 5.51 -3.03
C ARG A 53 16.12 5.79 -2.37
N LEU A 54 16.11 6.48 -1.24
CA LEU A 54 14.88 6.94 -0.58
C LEU A 54 14.06 7.85 -1.50
N GLN A 55 14.71 8.80 -2.20
CA GLN A 55 14.05 9.66 -3.17
C GLN A 55 13.44 8.87 -4.33
N LEU A 56 14.16 7.87 -4.86
CA LEU A 56 13.64 7.00 -5.93
C LEU A 56 12.42 6.19 -5.48
N GLU A 57 12.42 5.64 -4.26
CA GLU A 57 11.26 4.93 -3.70
C GLU A 57 10.08 5.84 -3.41
N LEU A 58 10.32 7.13 -3.14
CA LEU A 58 9.24 8.11 -3.03
C LEU A 58 8.66 8.44 -4.42
N LEU A 59 9.53 8.74 -5.39
CA LEU A 59 9.12 9.26 -6.70
C LEU A 59 8.51 8.20 -7.62
N LYS A 60 9.09 7.00 -7.71
CA LYS A 60 8.66 6.00 -8.70
C LYS A 60 7.18 5.60 -8.55
N PRO A 61 6.68 5.22 -7.35
CA PRO A 61 5.26 4.91 -7.18
C PRO A 61 4.38 6.13 -7.39
N GLU A 62 4.80 7.30 -6.92
CA GLU A 62 4.07 8.56 -7.09
C GLU A 62 3.85 8.91 -8.57
N MET A 63 4.92 8.86 -9.38
CA MET A 63 4.86 9.13 -10.81
C MET A 63 3.97 8.12 -11.55
N LEU A 64 4.14 6.82 -11.28
CA LEU A 64 3.38 5.77 -11.95
C LEU A 64 1.89 5.79 -11.56
N MET A 65 1.56 6.09 -10.31
CA MET A 65 0.17 6.30 -9.88
C MET A 65 -0.43 7.54 -10.53
N ASN A 66 0.33 8.63 -10.67
CA ASN A 66 -0.12 9.83 -11.37
C ASN A 66 -0.36 9.57 -12.88
N GLU A 67 0.54 8.84 -13.54
CA GLU A 67 0.37 8.42 -14.94
C GLU A 67 -0.86 7.52 -15.15
N ALA A 68 -1.16 6.66 -14.16
CA ALA A 68 -2.37 5.85 -14.15
C ALA A 68 -3.65 6.62 -13.77
N GLY A 69 -3.52 7.91 -13.43
CA GLY A 69 -4.62 8.80 -13.05
C GLY A 69 -5.20 8.54 -11.67
N ILE A 70 -4.49 7.89 -10.76
CA ILE A 70 -5.00 7.54 -9.42
C ILE A 70 -5.03 8.79 -8.53
N THR A 71 -6.22 9.25 -8.15
CA THR A 71 -6.40 10.48 -7.35
C THR A 71 -6.55 10.20 -5.86
N SER A 72 -7.12 9.06 -5.48
CA SER A 72 -7.21 8.62 -4.09
C SER A 72 -7.32 7.11 -3.98
N THR A 73 -7.10 6.60 -2.77
CA THR A 73 -7.06 5.18 -2.46
C THR A 73 -7.89 4.84 -1.23
N ILE A 74 -8.39 3.61 -1.20
CA ILE A 74 -8.95 3.00 -0.01
C ILE A 74 -7.94 1.97 0.47
N VAL A 75 -7.36 2.24 1.62
CA VAL A 75 -6.30 1.41 2.19
C VAL A 75 -6.91 0.25 2.95
N MET A 76 -6.43 -0.96 2.67
CA MET A 76 -6.84 -2.17 3.37
C MET A 76 -5.64 -2.83 4.04
N PHE A 77 -5.63 -2.82 5.37
CA PHE A 77 -4.66 -3.54 6.20
C PHE A 77 -5.28 -4.81 6.77
N GLY A 78 -4.49 -5.86 6.94
CA GLY A 78 -4.97 -7.09 7.57
C GLY A 78 -3.98 -8.25 7.54
N GLY A 79 -4.36 -9.33 8.21
CA GLY A 79 -3.50 -10.49 8.38
C GLY A 79 -3.18 -11.22 7.08
N ALA A 80 -1.89 -11.31 6.75
CA ALA A 80 -1.37 -12.12 5.63
C ALA A 80 -1.61 -13.64 5.78
N ARG A 81 -2.12 -14.08 6.93
CA ARG A 81 -2.32 -15.50 7.27
C ARG A 81 -3.78 -15.92 7.28
N ILE A 82 -4.72 -14.99 7.12
CA ILE A 82 -6.16 -15.30 7.10
C ILE A 82 -6.46 -16.03 5.80
N PRO A 83 -6.92 -17.29 5.84
CA PRO A 83 -7.17 -18.06 4.63
C PRO A 83 -8.51 -17.69 3.99
N ALA A 84 -8.63 -17.95 2.69
CA ALA A 84 -9.90 -17.81 1.96
C ALA A 84 -10.97 -18.81 2.43
N ARG A 85 -10.56 -19.99 2.92
CA ARG A 85 -11.45 -21.01 3.47
C ARG A 85 -11.02 -21.39 4.87
N ALA A 86 -11.99 -21.52 5.78
CA ALA A 86 -11.76 -21.95 7.16
C ALA A 86 -10.99 -23.29 7.25
N ALA A 87 -11.23 -24.21 6.30
CA ALA A 87 -10.55 -25.51 6.24
C ALA A 87 -9.03 -25.41 6.01
N ASP A 88 -8.55 -24.31 5.44
CA ASP A 88 -7.12 -24.08 5.19
C ASP A 88 -6.43 -23.39 6.39
N ALA A 89 -7.17 -23.14 7.49
CA ALA A 89 -6.65 -22.46 8.66
C ALA A 89 -5.75 -23.38 9.53
N ARG A 90 -4.67 -22.80 10.05
CA ARG A 90 -3.71 -23.50 10.92
C ARG A 90 -4.19 -23.67 12.36
N THR A 91 -5.19 -22.91 12.79
CA THR A 91 -5.75 -22.96 14.14
C THR A 91 -7.26 -22.71 14.08
N PRO A 92 -8.05 -23.20 15.06
CA PRO A 92 -9.48 -22.89 15.14
C PRO A 92 -9.76 -21.39 15.16
N ALA A 93 -9.01 -20.62 15.96
CA ALA A 93 -9.16 -19.17 16.02
C ALA A 93 -8.90 -18.50 14.66
N LEU A 94 -7.96 -19.00 13.86
CA LEU A 94 -7.72 -18.49 12.51
C LEU A 94 -8.81 -18.91 11.52
N ALA A 95 -9.45 -20.06 11.75
CA ALA A 95 -10.60 -20.50 10.97
C ALA A 95 -11.79 -19.55 11.17
N ASP A 96 -12.04 -19.10 12.40
CA ASP A 96 -13.10 -18.12 12.70
C ASP A 96 -12.86 -16.78 12.01
N LEU A 97 -11.58 -16.38 11.86
CA LEU A 97 -11.18 -15.17 11.16
C LEU A 97 -11.30 -15.29 9.63
N SER A 98 -11.46 -16.49 9.06
CA SER A 98 -11.54 -16.65 7.59
C SER A 98 -12.72 -15.91 6.98
N ARG A 99 -13.78 -15.65 7.75
CA ARG A 99 -14.92 -14.83 7.31
C ARG A 99 -14.49 -13.45 6.83
N PHE A 100 -13.45 -12.87 7.44
CA PHE A 100 -12.94 -11.56 7.07
C PHE A 100 -12.22 -11.55 5.72
N TYR A 101 -11.80 -12.70 5.19
CA TYR A 101 -11.38 -12.79 3.80
C TYR A 101 -12.57 -12.47 2.87
N GLY A 102 -13.74 -13.06 3.15
CA GLY A 102 -14.97 -12.80 2.40
C GLY A 102 -15.40 -11.35 2.49
N GLU A 103 -15.43 -10.78 3.69
CA GLU A 103 -15.79 -9.37 3.90
C GLU A 103 -14.80 -8.41 3.24
N ALA A 104 -13.49 -8.69 3.29
CA ALA A 104 -12.49 -7.87 2.61
C ALA A 104 -12.68 -7.87 1.10
N ARG A 105 -12.92 -9.05 0.52
CA ARG A 105 -13.20 -9.20 -0.92
C ARG A 105 -14.46 -8.46 -1.33
N GLU A 106 -15.56 -8.62 -0.59
CA GLU A 106 -16.82 -7.96 -0.91
C GLU A 106 -16.73 -6.44 -0.75
N PHE A 107 -16.10 -5.96 0.33
CA PHE A 107 -15.87 -4.53 0.54
C PHE A 107 -15.08 -3.92 -0.62
N ALA A 108 -13.98 -4.57 -1.02
CA ALA A 108 -13.18 -4.11 -2.15
C ALA A 108 -13.97 -4.10 -3.47
N ARG A 109 -14.79 -5.12 -3.70
CA ARG A 109 -15.66 -5.20 -4.89
C ARG A 109 -16.66 -4.04 -4.92
N LEU A 110 -17.35 -3.77 -3.81
CA LEU A 110 -18.33 -2.67 -3.70
C LEU A 110 -17.69 -1.30 -3.92
N MET A 111 -16.56 -1.03 -3.25
CA MET A 111 -15.86 0.24 -3.41
C MET A 111 -15.30 0.41 -4.83
N THR A 112 -14.85 -0.66 -5.46
CA THR A 112 -14.38 -0.62 -6.85
C THR A 112 -15.51 -0.36 -7.83
N LEU A 113 -16.67 -0.99 -7.66
CA LEU A 113 -17.84 -0.69 -8.50
C LEU A 113 -18.25 0.78 -8.41
N ARG A 114 -18.17 1.38 -7.22
CA ARG A 114 -18.38 2.82 -7.02
C ARG A 114 -17.30 3.65 -7.71
N SER A 115 -16.03 3.28 -7.56
CA SER A 115 -14.90 3.95 -8.24
C SER A 115 -15.10 4.00 -9.75
N LEU A 116 -15.55 2.89 -10.35
CA LEU A 116 -15.78 2.79 -11.80
C LEU A 116 -16.89 3.71 -12.31
N GLN A 117 -17.85 4.11 -11.47
CA GLN A 117 -18.87 5.10 -11.84
C GLN A 117 -18.27 6.51 -12.05
N ASP A 118 -17.11 6.77 -11.44
CA ASP A 118 -16.35 8.03 -11.51
C ASP A 118 -15.01 7.81 -12.26
N GLY A 119 -15.02 6.95 -13.28
CA GLY A 119 -13.87 6.72 -14.17
C GLY A 119 -12.78 5.80 -13.61
N GLY A 120 -12.92 5.24 -12.41
CA GLY A 120 -11.98 4.26 -11.86
C GLY A 120 -10.68 4.87 -11.32
N HIS A 121 -10.69 6.18 -11.02
CA HIS A 121 -9.51 6.95 -10.62
C HIS A 121 -9.48 7.28 -9.11
N ARG A 122 -10.66 7.36 -8.47
CA ARG A 122 -10.84 7.72 -7.06
C ARG A 122 -11.20 6.48 -6.24
N GLY A 123 -10.70 6.35 -5.02
CA GLY A 123 -11.03 5.23 -4.12
C GLY A 123 -10.52 3.88 -4.62
N VAL A 124 -9.36 3.88 -5.28
CA VAL A 124 -8.75 2.65 -5.81
C VAL A 124 -8.20 1.81 -4.64
N ILE A 125 -8.46 0.50 -4.65
CA ILE A 125 -8.04 -0.39 -3.57
C ILE A 125 -6.51 -0.46 -3.49
N ALA A 126 -5.96 -0.18 -2.31
CA ALA A 126 -4.53 -0.26 -2.04
C ALA A 126 -4.26 -1.21 -0.86
N THR A 127 -3.40 -2.19 -1.11
CA THR A 127 -3.02 -3.21 -0.12
C THR A 127 -1.51 -3.38 -0.07
N GLY A 128 -1.00 -4.17 0.87
CA GLY A 128 0.42 -4.55 0.89
C GLY A 128 0.82 -5.60 -0.16
N GLY A 129 -0.13 -6.07 -0.99
CA GLY A 129 0.09 -7.01 -2.09
C GLY A 129 0.50 -8.43 -1.69
N GLY A 130 0.43 -8.77 -0.40
CA GLY A 130 0.66 -10.12 0.10
C GLY A 130 -0.59 -11.03 0.01
N PRO A 131 -0.52 -12.25 0.57
CA PRO A 131 -1.66 -13.16 0.68
C PRO A 131 -2.70 -12.71 1.74
N GLY A 132 -3.78 -13.47 1.89
CA GLY A 132 -4.78 -13.27 2.94
C GLY A 132 -5.69 -12.07 2.68
N VAL A 133 -5.89 -11.19 3.68
CA VAL A 133 -6.77 -10.01 3.52
C VAL A 133 -6.35 -9.12 2.35
N MET A 134 -5.04 -8.94 2.16
CA MET A 134 -4.51 -8.12 1.06
C MET A 134 -4.91 -8.72 -0.30
N GLU A 135 -4.72 -10.03 -0.46
CA GLU A 135 -5.15 -10.78 -1.64
C GLU A 135 -6.67 -10.71 -1.85
N ALA A 136 -7.47 -10.85 -0.79
CA ALA A 136 -8.92 -10.71 -0.86
C ALA A 136 -9.34 -9.34 -1.41
N GLY A 137 -8.69 -8.26 -0.93
CA GLY A 137 -8.94 -6.90 -1.42
C GLY A 137 -8.59 -6.73 -2.90
N ASN A 138 -7.41 -7.20 -3.31
CA ASN A 138 -7.00 -7.13 -4.72
C ASN A 138 -7.92 -7.98 -5.62
N LEU A 139 -8.32 -9.17 -5.17
CA LEU A 139 -9.27 -10.04 -5.87
C LEU A 139 -10.64 -9.38 -6.03
N GLY A 140 -11.19 -8.80 -4.97
CA GLY A 140 -12.48 -8.11 -5.02
C GLY A 140 -12.51 -6.96 -6.04
N ALA A 141 -11.43 -6.18 -6.09
CA ALA A 141 -11.26 -5.13 -7.09
C ALA A 141 -11.16 -5.67 -8.53
N GLN A 142 -10.38 -6.74 -8.72
CA GLN A 142 -10.25 -7.40 -10.04
C GLN A 142 -11.61 -7.94 -10.53
N GLU A 143 -12.38 -8.58 -9.66
CA GLU A 143 -13.69 -9.14 -10.00
C GLU A 143 -14.73 -8.08 -10.36
N ALA A 144 -14.59 -6.87 -9.79
CA ALA A 144 -15.39 -5.71 -10.19
C ALA A 144 -14.91 -5.09 -11.52
N GLY A 145 -13.80 -5.55 -12.10
CA GLY A 145 -13.21 -5.02 -13.33
C GLY A 145 -12.40 -3.74 -13.14
N GLY A 146 -12.03 -3.40 -11.91
CA GLY A 146 -11.22 -2.22 -11.61
C GLY A 146 -9.74 -2.50 -11.38
N LYS A 147 -8.99 -1.44 -11.11
CA LYS A 147 -7.56 -1.50 -10.77
C LYS A 147 -7.37 -1.74 -9.27
N SER A 148 -6.25 -2.34 -8.89
CA SER A 148 -5.82 -2.41 -7.49
C SER A 148 -4.30 -2.28 -7.36
N ILE A 149 -3.87 -1.66 -6.27
CA ILE A 149 -2.47 -1.34 -5.98
C ILE A 149 -1.91 -2.35 -4.99
N GLY A 150 -0.70 -2.81 -5.25
CA GLY A 150 0.09 -3.63 -4.33
C GLY A 150 1.36 -2.89 -3.94
N LEU A 151 1.44 -2.46 -2.68
CA LEU A 151 2.64 -1.88 -2.09
C LEU A 151 3.41 -3.00 -1.36
N ASN A 152 4.17 -3.81 -2.09
CA ASN A 152 4.96 -4.92 -1.56
C ASN A 152 6.26 -4.43 -0.90
N ILE A 153 6.91 -5.30 -0.12
CA ILE A 153 8.23 -5.00 0.45
C ILE A 153 9.13 -6.23 0.35
N VAL A 154 10.42 -5.99 0.13
CA VAL A 154 11.42 -7.06 0.14
C VAL A 154 11.54 -7.64 1.54
N LEU A 155 11.27 -8.94 1.67
CA LEU A 155 11.40 -9.72 2.91
C LEU A 155 12.35 -10.91 2.69
N PRO A 156 12.99 -11.44 3.75
CA PRO A 156 13.92 -12.57 3.65
C PRO A 156 13.33 -13.85 3.05
N HIS A 157 12.01 -14.02 3.18
CA HIS A 157 11.26 -15.03 2.46
C HIS A 157 10.38 -14.30 1.45
N GLU A 158 10.74 -14.42 0.18
CA GLU A 158 10.15 -13.67 -0.91
C GLU A 158 8.66 -13.99 -1.05
N GLN A 159 7.83 -12.95 -0.97
CA GLN A 159 6.43 -13.02 -1.37
C GLN A 159 6.33 -12.26 -2.68
N ALA A 160 6.18 -12.99 -3.79
CA ALA A 160 5.68 -12.39 -5.01
C ALA A 160 4.36 -11.67 -4.69
N PRO A 161 4.08 -10.50 -5.30
CA PRO A 161 2.78 -9.90 -5.17
C PRO A 161 1.70 -10.91 -5.56
N ASN A 162 0.56 -10.88 -4.87
CA ASN A 162 -0.56 -11.73 -5.25
C ASN A 162 -0.97 -11.43 -6.71
N ALA A 163 -1.49 -12.43 -7.40
CA ALA A 163 -1.73 -12.36 -8.85
C ALA A 163 -2.90 -11.43 -9.25
N TYR A 164 -3.57 -10.81 -8.27
CA TYR A 164 -4.73 -9.95 -8.49
C TYR A 164 -4.37 -8.46 -8.47
N VAL A 165 -3.15 -8.11 -8.05
CA VAL A 165 -2.61 -6.74 -8.18
C VAL A 165 -2.53 -6.38 -9.67
N THR A 166 -2.94 -5.16 -10.01
CA THR A 166 -2.77 -4.65 -11.38
C THR A 166 -1.27 -4.55 -11.71
N PRO A 167 -0.76 -5.18 -12.79
CA PRO A 167 0.68 -5.30 -13.05
C PRO A 167 1.44 -3.97 -13.03
N GLU A 168 0.90 -2.92 -13.64
CA GLU A 168 1.49 -1.58 -13.67
C GLU A 168 1.42 -0.82 -12.34
N LEU A 169 0.68 -1.35 -11.35
CA LEU A 169 0.53 -0.81 -9.99
C LEU A 169 1.07 -1.77 -8.91
N ALA A 170 1.96 -2.69 -9.30
CA ALA A 170 2.71 -3.54 -8.39
C ALA A 170 4.05 -2.89 -8.05
N PHE A 171 4.15 -2.31 -6.85
CA PHE A 171 5.33 -1.61 -6.36
C PHE A 171 6.07 -2.46 -5.33
N ASN A 172 7.39 -2.51 -5.41
CA ASN A 172 8.22 -3.24 -4.46
C ASN A 172 9.18 -2.28 -3.75
N PHE A 173 9.03 -2.16 -2.44
CA PHE A 173 9.80 -1.26 -1.60
C PHE A 173 10.96 -1.99 -0.92
N HIS A 174 11.99 -1.25 -0.55
CA HIS A 174 13.03 -1.71 0.37
C HIS A 174 12.90 -1.01 1.73
N TYR A 175 12.48 0.26 1.75
CA TYR A 175 12.32 1.01 3.00
C TYR A 175 10.87 1.01 3.51
N PHE A 176 10.64 0.42 4.69
CA PHE A 176 9.33 0.40 5.35
C PHE A 176 8.70 1.80 5.50
N ALA A 177 9.50 2.80 5.87
CA ALA A 177 8.99 4.16 6.09
C ALA A 177 8.36 4.77 4.83
N ILE A 178 9.00 4.58 3.66
CA ILE A 178 8.49 5.12 2.40
C ILE A 178 7.24 4.36 1.96
N ARG A 179 7.22 3.03 2.15
CA ARG A 179 6.02 2.21 1.92
C ARG A 179 4.83 2.66 2.76
N LYS A 180 5.04 2.86 4.07
CA LYS A 180 4.02 3.35 5.01
C LYS A 180 3.48 4.72 4.61
N MET A 181 4.38 5.62 4.19
CA MET A 181 4.00 6.92 3.67
C MET A 181 3.09 6.80 2.43
N HIS A 182 3.43 5.93 1.47
CA HIS A 182 2.62 5.72 0.25
C HIS A 182 1.22 5.18 0.51
N PHE A 183 1.01 4.38 1.56
CA PHE A 183 -0.35 3.98 1.96
C PHE A 183 -1.20 5.21 2.28
N LEU A 184 -0.64 6.19 2.99
CA LEU A 184 -1.41 7.28 3.58
C LEU A 184 -1.49 8.53 2.69
N MET A 185 -0.51 8.77 1.81
CA MET A 185 -0.44 9.96 0.95
C MET A 185 -1.70 10.18 0.10
N ARG A 186 -2.35 9.10 -0.34
CA ARG A 186 -3.57 9.13 -1.16
C ARG A 186 -4.80 8.58 -0.44
N ALA A 187 -4.70 8.26 0.84
CA ALA A 187 -5.79 7.61 1.56
C ALA A 187 -6.99 8.55 1.69
N GLU A 188 -8.17 8.03 1.36
CA GLU A 188 -9.45 8.67 1.68
C GLU A 188 -10.29 7.89 2.68
N ALA A 189 -9.97 6.61 2.89
CA ALA A 189 -10.46 5.78 3.96
C ALA A 189 -9.40 4.72 4.27
N VAL A 190 -9.36 4.27 5.53
CA VAL A 190 -8.51 3.18 5.99
C VAL A 190 -9.40 2.11 6.60
N THR A 191 -9.23 0.87 6.16
CA THR A 191 -9.86 -0.30 6.78
C THR A 191 -8.80 -1.24 7.33
N VAL A 192 -9.06 -1.76 8.52
CA VAL A 192 -8.15 -2.64 9.25
C VAL A 192 -8.90 -3.89 9.64
N PHE A 193 -8.55 -4.99 8.98
CA PHE A 193 -9.05 -6.33 9.29
C PHE A 193 -8.16 -7.00 10.34
N PRO A 194 -8.64 -8.05 11.01
CA PRO A 194 -7.84 -8.79 11.99
C PRO A 194 -6.47 -9.19 11.44
N GLY A 195 -5.44 -9.03 12.25
CA GLY A 195 -4.06 -9.14 11.78
C GLY A 195 -3.03 -9.25 12.90
N GLY A 196 -1.76 -9.29 12.51
CA GLY A 196 -0.63 -9.42 13.43
C GLY A 196 0.12 -8.10 13.59
N PHE A 197 1.42 -8.19 13.86
CA PHE A 197 2.27 -7.01 14.10
C PHE A 197 2.29 -6.00 12.96
N GLY A 198 2.35 -6.44 11.69
CA GLY A 198 2.33 -5.50 10.55
C GLY A 198 1.04 -4.66 10.52
N THR A 199 -0.10 -5.31 10.74
CA THR A 199 -1.41 -4.64 10.79
C THR A 199 -1.52 -3.68 11.98
N LEU A 200 -1.03 -4.08 13.16
CA LEU A 200 -1.01 -3.22 14.34
C LEU A 200 -0.09 -2.01 14.15
N ASP A 201 1.08 -2.21 13.55
CA ASP A 201 2.04 -1.17 13.24
C ASP A 201 1.46 -0.11 12.28
N GLU A 202 0.83 -0.55 11.19
CA GLU A 202 0.12 0.32 10.25
C GLU A 202 -1.07 1.05 10.90
N MET A 203 -1.85 0.34 11.73
CA MET A 203 -3.00 0.91 12.44
C MET A 203 -2.57 2.02 13.42
N PHE A 204 -1.59 1.75 14.29
CA PHE A 204 -1.15 2.72 15.28
C PHE A 204 -0.42 3.89 14.64
N GLU A 205 0.35 3.68 13.57
CA GLU A 205 0.97 4.79 12.83
C GLU A 205 -0.09 5.74 12.27
N ALA A 206 -1.09 5.20 11.58
CA ALA A 206 -2.15 6.01 10.99
C ALA A 206 -2.99 6.74 12.06
N LEU A 207 -3.36 6.06 13.15
CA LEU A 207 -4.07 6.69 14.27
C LEU A 207 -3.25 7.80 14.91
N THR A 208 -1.94 7.59 15.12
CA THR A 208 -1.04 8.60 15.70
C THR A 208 -0.92 9.83 14.79
N LEU A 209 -0.84 9.63 13.46
CA LEU A 209 -0.79 10.73 12.51
C LEU A 209 -2.08 11.57 12.52
N ILE A 210 -3.24 10.93 12.66
CA ILE A 210 -4.53 11.64 12.79
C ILE A 210 -4.62 12.36 14.13
N GLN A 211 -4.30 11.66 15.23
CA GLN A 211 -4.33 12.20 16.60
C GLN A 211 -3.47 13.46 16.73
N THR A 212 -2.27 13.44 16.15
CA THR A 212 -1.31 14.56 16.21
C THR A 212 -1.59 15.67 15.19
N GLY A 213 -2.63 15.54 14.36
CA GLY A 213 -2.97 16.51 13.31
C GLY A 213 -1.98 16.56 12.15
N ARG A 214 -1.10 15.56 12.03
CA ARG A 214 -0.17 15.41 10.89
C ARG A 214 -0.86 14.82 9.66
N MET A 215 -2.02 14.19 9.84
CA MET A 215 -2.92 13.73 8.79
C MET A 215 -4.35 14.20 9.08
N ARG A 216 -5.11 14.52 8.02
CA ARG A 216 -6.55 14.83 8.15
C ARG A 216 -7.33 13.64 8.69
N ARG A 217 -8.44 13.90 9.40
CA ARG A 217 -9.39 12.83 9.74
C ARG A 217 -10.05 12.27 8.48
N MET A 218 -10.38 10.98 8.51
CA MET A 218 -11.04 10.23 7.46
C MET A 218 -11.73 9.00 8.08
N PRO A 219 -12.62 8.31 7.36
CA PRO A 219 -13.14 7.02 7.81
C PRO A 219 -11.99 6.06 8.14
N PHE A 220 -11.98 5.60 9.39
CA PHE A 220 -11.01 4.63 9.89
C PHE A 220 -11.77 3.47 10.53
N LEU A 221 -11.83 2.34 9.83
CA LEU A 221 -12.76 1.26 10.14
C LEU A 221 -12.02 0.02 10.60
N LEU A 222 -12.35 -0.46 11.79
CA LEU A 222 -11.83 -1.71 12.35
C LEU A 222 -12.85 -2.83 12.15
N PHE A 223 -12.51 -3.82 11.34
CA PHE A 223 -13.38 -4.98 11.12
C PHE A 223 -13.27 -5.99 12.26
N GLY A 224 -14.41 -6.44 12.79
CA GLY A 224 -14.48 -7.48 13.82
C GLY A 224 -14.17 -6.98 15.22
N ALA A 225 -15.14 -6.32 15.86
CA ALA A 225 -14.95 -5.65 17.15
C ALA A 225 -14.43 -6.60 18.25
N ASP A 226 -14.92 -7.84 18.26
CA ASP A 226 -14.54 -8.85 19.26
C ASP A 226 -13.05 -9.19 19.19
N PHE A 227 -12.46 -9.26 17.98
CA PHE A 227 -11.04 -9.51 17.82
C PHE A 227 -10.22 -8.38 18.46
N TRP A 228 -10.55 -7.12 18.13
CA TRP A 228 -9.81 -5.96 18.59
C TRP A 228 -9.93 -5.74 20.10
N ARG A 229 -11.14 -5.89 20.65
CA ARG A 229 -11.37 -5.81 22.11
C ARG A 229 -10.70 -6.95 22.86
N GLY A 230 -10.52 -8.11 22.21
CA GLY A 230 -9.80 -9.25 22.78
C GLY A 230 -8.29 -9.01 22.92
N ILE A 231 -7.69 -8.18 22.06
CA ILE A 231 -6.23 -7.93 22.07
C ILE A 231 -5.83 -6.58 22.64
N LEU A 232 -6.74 -5.60 22.69
CA LEU A 232 -6.47 -4.24 23.16
C LEU A 232 -7.62 -3.73 24.02
N ASN A 233 -7.28 -3.24 25.22
CA ASN A 233 -8.21 -2.53 26.07
C ASN A 233 -8.05 -1.02 25.84
N TRP A 234 -8.91 -0.47 24.98
CA TRP A 234 -8.89 0.94 24.57
C TRP A 234 -9.27 1.89 25.71
N ASP A 235 -10.26 1.51 26.53
CA ASP A 235 -10.70 2.30 27.66
C ASP A 235 -9.59 2.44 28.70
N ALA A 236 -8.83 1.36 28.94
CA ALA A 236 -7.67 1.41 29.83
C ALA A 236 -6.60 2.41 29.36
N LEU A 237 -6.41 2.61 28.05
CA LEU A 237 -5.47 3.62 27.53
C LEU A 237 -5.95 5.04 27.86
N ALA A 238 -7.25 5.29 27.74
CA ALA A 238 -7.87 6.58 28.06
C ALA A 238 -7.90 6.83 29.57
N GLU A 239 -8.28 5.83 30.37
CA GLU A 239 -8.29 5.89 31.84
C GLU A 239 -6.88 6.12 32.40
N ALA A 240 -5.86 5.48 31.80
CA ALA A 240 -4.46 5.71 32.16
C ALA A 240 -3.94 7.10 31.72
N GLY A 241 -4.71 7.87 30.96
CA GLY A 241 -4.32 9.19 30.44
C GLY A 241 -3.24 9.14 29.36
N THR A 242 -3.02 7.98 28.74
CA THR A 242 -2.04 7.82 27.64
C THR A 242 -2.61 8.27 26.29
N ILE A 243 -3.93 8.33 26.17
CA ILE A 243 -4.70 8.96 25.09
C ILE A 243 -5.87 9.74 25.71
N SER A 244 -6.50 10.64 24.94
CA SER A 244 -7.73 11.30 25.35
C SER A 244 -8.96 10.43 25.09
N ALA A 245 -10.07 10.68 25.79
CA ALA A 245 -11.34 10.00 25.50
C ALA A 245 -11.88 10.29 24.09
N ASP A 246 -11.53 11.45 23.50
CA ASP A 246 -11.90 11.81 22.14
C ASP A 246 -11.10 11.03 21.08
N ASP A 247 -9.94 10.47 21.44
CA ASP A 247 -9.14 9.64 20.54
C ASP A 247 -9.83 8.31 20.24
N LEU A 248 -10.70 7.83 21.14
CA LEU A 248 -11.55 6.66 20.89
C LEU A 248 -12.59 6.91 19.78
N LYS A 249 -12.79 8.17 19.37
CA LYS A 249 -13.63 8.55 18.22
C LYS A 249 -12.84 8.64 16.92
N LEU A 250 -11.55 8.26 16.91
CA LEU A 250 -10.72 8.26 15.70
C LEU A 250 -11.05 7.08 14.78
N PHE A 251 -11.65 6.02 15.31
CA PHE A 251 -12.02 4.84 14.55
C PHE A 251 -13.45 4.37 14.88
N GLN A 252 -13.99 3.53 14.02
CA GLN A 252 -15.29 2.89 14.19
C GLN A 252 -15.17 1.38 13.95
N PHE A 253 -15.87 0.58 14.75
CA PHE A 253 -15.99 -0.86 14.48
C PHE A 253 -17.09 -1.15 13.46
N VAL A 254 -16.82 -2.13 12.59
CA VAL A 254 -17.77 -2.65 11.59
C VAL A 254 -17.63 -4.17 11.51
N GLU A 255 -18.69 -4.87 11.15
CA GLU A 255 -18.69 -6.33 11.03
C GLU A 255 -18.79 -6.80 9.57
N THR A 256 -19.38 -5.99 8.70
CA THR A 256 -19.62 -6.35 7.30
C THR A 256 -19.15 -5.31 6.30
N ALA A 257 -18.93 -5.74 5.06
CA ALA A 257 -18.63 -4.87 3.93
C ALA A 257 -19.71 -3.78 3.75
N ALA A 258 -20.98 -4.13 3.91
CA ALA A 258 -22.09 -3.19 3.78
C ALA A 258 -22.04 -2.10 4.87
N GLU A 259 -21.83 -2.48 6.14
CA GLU A 259 -21.68 -1.51 7.24
C GLU A 259 -20.49 -0.56 7.02
N ALA A 260 -19.39 -1.07 6.46
CA ALA A 260 -18.23 -0.25 6.15
C ALA A 260 -18.51 0.78 5.04
N VAL A 261 -19.25 0.37 4.00
CA VAL A 261 -19.70 1.29 2.94
C VAL A 261 -20.62 2.36 3.52
N ASP A 262 -21.60 1.98 4.33
CA ASP A 262 -22.53 2.90 4.98
C ASP A 262 -21.79 3.92 5.87
N ALA A 263 -20.77 3.48 6.61
CA ALA A 263 -19.94 4.36 7.43
C ALA A 263 -19.16 5.39 6.60
N ILE A 264 -18.60 4.99 5.45
CA ILE A 264 -17.91 5.90 4.52
C ILE A 264 -18.89 6.92 3.90
N ASP A 265 -20.10 6.49 3.59
CA ASP A 265 -21.14 7.35 3.02
C ASP A 265 -21.69 8.36 4.03
N ALA A 266 -21.84 7.95 5.28
CA ALA A 266 -22.23 8.84 6.37
C ALA A 266 -21.16 9.93 6.62
N TRP A 267 -19.87 9.59 6.48
CA TRP A 267 -18.78 10.55 6.63
C TRP A 267 -18.81 11.66 5.58
N SER A 268 -19.09 11.31 4.31
CA SER A 268 -19.07 12.26 3.20
C SER A 268 -20.18 13.33 3.27
N LYS A 269 -21.12 13.18 4.21
CA LYS A 269 -22.23 14.11 4.45
C LYS A 269 -22.01 15.02 5.66
N GLY A 270 -20.88 14.91 6.36
CA GLY A 270 -20.47 15.76 7.49
C GLY A 270 -19.30 16.66 7.14
#